data_AF-A0A9P3LRT6-F1
#
_entry.id   AF-A0A9P3LRT6-F1
#
_cell.length_a   1.000
_cell.length_b   1.000
_cell.length_c   1.000
_cell.angle_alpha   90.00
_cell.angle_beta   90.00
_cell.angle_gamma   90.00
#
_symmetry.space_group_name_H-M   'P 1'
#
loop_
_entity.id
_entity.type
_entity.pdbx_description
1 polymer ?
#
loop_
_entity_poly.entity_id
_entity_poly.type
_entity_poly.pdbx_seq_one_letter_code
_entity_poly.pdbx_strand_id
1 'polypeptide(L)'
;MPGMPRKKITSKRIPANHRYKIEKRVKDHHRKLRKEAKGNPNGHHKNKKDPGIPNNYPFKEQLLQQIADAKLKAQEEKDKAKELRRKAQEKVRKEARAKAMAEAIANGTAPEKKQPKKKEEVVVEGNALSKASKRKAAAAAVASGSSKKAKTATEKKTKKQQAQEAAEEEAEVEDAPYDFGEHFVKGADVEEEEEEEEDEDEE
;
A
#
# COMPACT_ATOMS: atom_id res chain seq x y z
N MET A 1 -31.24 52.04 38.54
CA MET A 1 -30.80 50.68 38.19
C MET A 1 -29.35 50.75 37.76
N PRO A 2 -28.37 50.23 38.54
CA PRO A 2 -26.98 50.21 38.10
C PRO A 2 -26.83 49.30 36.87
N GLY A 3 -26.14 49.77 35.83
CA GLY A 3 -26.00 49.09 34.54
C GLY A 3 -25.02 47.92 34.58
N MET A 4 -25.36 46.81 33.91
CA MET A 4 -24.54 45.59 33.85
C MET A 4 -23.15 45.85 33.24
N PRO A 5 -22.07 45.29 33.81
CA PRO A 5 -20.71 45.49 33.30
C PRO A 5 -20.56 45.00 31.85
N ARG A 6 -20.03 45.88 30.99
CA ARG A 6 -19.76 45.56 29.58
C ARG A 6 -18.54 44.64 29.47
N LYS A 7 -18.62 43.59 28.66
CA LYS A 7 -17.50 42.69 28.38
C LYS A 7 -16.38 43.45 27.67
N LYS A 8 -15.15 43.26 28.13
CA LYS A 8 -13.96 43.86 27.49
C LYS A 8 -13.80 43.26 26.10
N ILE A 9 -13.88 44.10 25.07
CA ILE A 9 -13.71 43.70 23.68
C ILE A 9 -12.21 43.53 23.43
N THR A 10 -11.79 42.33 23.03
CA THR A 10 -10.40 42.08 22.65
C THR A 10 -10.13 42.60 21.24
N SER A 11 -8.88 43.01 21.00
CA SER A 11 -8.46 43.50 19.70
C SER A 11 -8.38 42.36 18.68
N LYS A 12 -8.85 42.60 17.45
CA LYS A 12 -8.66 41.69 16.30
C LYS A 12 -7.24 41.75 15.72
N ARG A 13 -6.38 42.65 16.22
CA ARG A 13 -5.01 42.81 15.72
C ARG A 13 -4.17 41.59 16.11
N ILE A 14 -3.57 40.95 15.11
CA ILE A 14 -2.68 39.81 15.34
C ILE A 14 -1.24 40.33 15.49
N PRO A 15 -0.59 40.12 16.66
CA PRO A 15 0.79 40.51 16.85
C PRO A 15 1.69 39.72 15.90
N ALA A 16 2.79 40.33 15.45
CA ALA A 16 3.71 39.74 14.47
C ALA A 16 4.21 38.35 14.93
N ASN A 17 4.56 38.21 16.22
CA ASN A 17 4.97 36.95 16.83
C ASN A 17 3.94 35.82 16.63
N HIS A 18 2.65 36.13 16.70
CA HIS A 18 1.59 35.12 16.50
C HIS A 18 1.48 34.72 15.02
N ARG A 19 1.64 35.67 14.09
CA ARG A 19 1.67 35.39 12.65
C ARG A 19 2.84 34.46 12.29
N TYR A 20 4.04 34.77 12.77
CA TYR A 20 5.23 33.95 12.50
C TYR A 20 5.14 32.56 13.15
N LYS A 21 4.54 32.44 14.34
CA LYS A 21 4.26 31.14 14.96
C LYS A 21 3.28 30.31 14.13
N ILE A 22 2.20 30.91 13.62
CA ILE A 22 1.24 30.23 12.73
C ILE A 22 1.95 29.77 11.46
N GLU A 23 2.68 30.67 10.81
CA GLU A 23 3.39 30.36 9.56
C GLU A 23 4.39 29.21 9.74
N LYS A 24 5.18 29.22 10.82
CA LYS A 24 6.11 28.14 11.16
C LYS A 24 5.37 26.82 11.36
N ARG A 25 4.27 26.82 12.13
CA ARG A 25 3.45 25.62 12.37
C ARG A 25 2.85 25.06 11.08
N VAL A 26 2.33 25.91 10.19
CA VAL A 26 1.79 25.52 8.88
C VAL A 26 2.89 24.93 7.98
N LYS A 27 4.06 25.58 7.92
CA LYS A 27 5.23 25.07 7.18
C LYS A 27 5.67 23.70 7.68
N ASP A 28 5.74 23.53 9.01
CA ASP A 28 6.11 22.27 9.64
C ASP A 28 5.06 21.18 9.37
N HIS A 29 3.77 21.52 9.45
CA HIS A 29 2.68 20.61 9.11
C HIS A 29 2.74 20.15 7.64
N HIS A 30 2.90 21.07 6.69
CA HIS A 30 3.08 20.72 5.27
C HIS A 30 4.37 19.93 5.01
N ARG A 31 5.43 20.15 5.80
CA ARG A 31 6.64 19.33 5.74
C ARG A 31 6.35 17.89 6.19
N LYS A 32 5.62 17.71 7.29
CA LYS A 32 5.22 16.38 7.80
C LYS A 32 4.31 15.66 6.80
N LEU A 33 3.24 16.30 6.32
CA LEU A 33 2.34 15.74 5.32
C LEU A 33 3.07 15.32 4.03
N ARG A 34 4.03 16.11 3.55
CA ARG A 34 4.84 15.72 2.37
C ARG A 34 5.74 14.52 2.64
N LYS A 35 6.30 14.40 3.85
CA LYS A 35 7.11 13.23 4.24
C LYS A 35 6.24 11.98 4.35
N GLU A 36 5.09 12.08 5.02
CA GLU A 36 4.11 11.00 5.15
C GLU A 36 3.59 10.58 3.77
N ALA A 37 3.18 11.51 2.91
CA ALA A 37 2.70 11.21 1.56
C ALA A 37 3.73 10.48 0.70
N LYS A 38 5.02 10.78 0.86
CA LYS A 38 6.12 10.08 0.18
C LYS A 38 6.43 8.72 0.81
N GLY A 39 6.30 8.59 2.13
CA GLY A 39 6.59 7.36 2.88
C GLY A 39 5.45 6.35 2.88
N ASN A 40 4.23 6.76 2.52
CA ASN A 40 3.06 5.90 2.51
C ASN A 40 2.96 5.10 1.19
N PRO A 41 3.27 3.79 1.17
CA PRO A 41 3.15 2.96 -0.04
C PRO A 41 1.72 2.92 -0.57
N ASN A 42 0.72 3.10 0.29
CA ASN A 42 -0.69 3.09 -0.06
C ASN A 42 -1.25 4.44 -0.55
N GLY A 43 -0.45 5.53 -0.49
CA GLY A 43 -0.88 6.88 -0.86
C GLY A 43 -1.14 7.07 -2.35
N HIS A 44 -0.45 6.31 -3.20
CA HIS A 44 -0.54 6.40 -4.66
C HIS A 44 -1.42 5.32 -5.31
N HIS A 45 -1.87 4.32 -4.55
CA HIS A 45 -2.63 3.17 -5.06
C HIS A 45 -4.14 3.28 -4.86
N LYS A 46 -4.64 4.43 -4.41
CA LYS A 46 -6.08 4.68 -4.43
C LYS A 46 -6.52 4.91 -5.87
N ASN A 47 -7.00 3.85 -6.52
CA ASN A 47 -7.71 3.96 -7.79
C ASN A 47 -8.80 5.03 -7.60
N LYS A 48 -8.71 6.11 -8.37
CA LYS A 48 -9.72 7.17 -8.39
C LYS A 48 -10.98 6.52 -8.97
N LYS A 49 -11.85 6.01 -8.10
CA LYS A 49 -13.12 5.44 -8.53
C LYS A 49 -13.98 6.58 -9.06
N ASP A 50 -14.60 6.36 -10.21
CA ASP A 50 -15.60 7.26 -10.75
C ASP A 50 -16.79 7.27 -9.77
N PRO A 51 -17.26 8.45 -9.30
CA PRO A 51 -18.46 8.55 -8.47
C PRO A 51 -19.73 7.99 -9.14
N GLY A 52 -19.71 7.71 -10.45
CA GLY A 52 -20.76 7.01 -11.17
C GLY A 52 -22.00 7.87 -11.41
N ILE A 53 -23.01 7.29 -12.09
CA ILE A 53 -24.26 7.99 -12.43
C ILE A 53 -25.25 7.89 -11.25
N PRO A 54 -25.67 9.02 -10.66
CA PRO A 54 -26.65 9.02 -9.56
C PRO A 54 -28.00 8.45 -9.97
N ASN A 55 -28.76 7.91 -9.00
CA ASN A 55 -30.07 7.28 -9.28
C ASN A 55 -31.17 8.29 -9.63
N ASN A 56 -31.08 9.52 -9.16
CA ASN A 56 -32.07 10.57 -9.40
C ASN A 56 -31.97 11.17 -10.83
N TYR A 57 -31.02 10.70 -11.63
CA TYR A 57 -30.87 11.18 -13.00
C TYR A 57 -31.95 10.55 -13.90
N PRO A 58 -32.84 11.34 -14.51
CA PRO A 58 -34.04 10.84 -15.19
C PRO A 58 -33.74 9.94 -16.40
N PHE A 59 -32.58 10.13 -17.05
CA PHE A 59 -32.17 9.34 -18.21
C PHE A 59 -31.02 8.38 -17.89
N LYS A 60 -30.90 7.92 -16.64
CA LYS A 60 -29.84 7.01 -16.20
C LYS A 60 -29.80 5.73 -17.03
N GLU A 61 -30.95 5.13 -17.31
CA GLU A 61 -31.04 3.89 -18.08
C GLU A 61 -30.59 4.09 -19.54
N GLN A 62 -31.05 5.16 -20.18
CA GLN A 62 -30.65 5.51 -21.55
C GLN A 62 -29.14 5.77 -21.63
N LEU A 63 -28.57 6.48 -20.66
CA LEU A 63 -27.13 6.74 -20.61
C LEU A 63 -26.33 5.44 -20.39
N LEU A 64 -26.80 4.53 -19.53
CA LEU A 64 -26.15 3.23 -19.33
C LEU A 64 -26.17 2.37 -20.60
N GLN A 65 -27.28 2.38 -21.35
CA GLN A 65 -27.38 1.69 -22.65
C GLN A 65 -26.37 2.27 -23.66
N GLN A 66 -26.31 3.59 -23.81
CA GLN A 66 -25.35 4.25 -24.70
C GLN A 66 -23.89 3.91 -24.35
N ILE A 67 -23.57 3.87 -23.05
CA ILE A 67 -22.23 3.47 -22.58
C ILE A 67 -21.94 2.00 -22.91
N ALA A 68 -22.91 1.10 -22.76
CA ALA A 68 -22.75 -0.30 -23.10
C ALA A 68 -22.47 -0.49 -24.60
N ASP A 69 -23.26 0.18 -25.45
CA ASP A 69 -23.10 0.15 -26.90
C ASP A 69 -21.74 0.72 -27.33
N ALA A 70 -21.32 1.83 -26.72
CA ALA A 70 -20.01 2.42 -26.99
C ALA A 70 -18.85 1.49 -26.59
N LYS A 71 -18.97 0.78 -25.45
CA LYS A 71 -17.98 -0.21 -25.03
C LYS A 71 -17.89 -1.39 -26.00
N LEU A 72 -19.04 -1.90 -26.45
CA LEU A 72 -19.10 -3.00 -27.42
C LEU A 72 -18.44 -2.60 -28.74
N LYS A 73 -18.81 -1.44 -29.31
CA LYS A 73 -18.20 -0.91 -30.54
C LYS A 73 -16.69 -0.73 -30.41
N ALA A 74 -16.23 -0.10 -29.32
CA ALA A 74 -14.80 0.10 -29.09
C ALA A 74 -14.02 -1.21 -28.90
N GLN A 75 -14.66 -2.26 -28.37
CA GLN A 75 -14.05 -3.57 -28.21
C GLN A 75 -13.92 -4.29 -29.55
N GLU A 76 -14.98 -4.27 -30.37
CA GLU A 76 -14.93 -4.80 -31.73
C GLU A 76 -13.88 -4.09 -32.60
N GLU A 77 -13.79 -2.76 -32.53
CA GLU A 77 -12.78 -1.99 -33.25
C GLU A 77 -11.35 -2.36 -32.83
N LYS A 78 -11.13 -2.55 -31.52
CA LYS A 78 -9.84 -3.01 -31.01
C LYS A 78 -9.50 -4.39 -31.52
N ASP A 79 -10.45 -5.31 -31.58
CA ASP A 79 -10.22 -6.67 -32.04
C ASP A 79 -10.00 -6.73 -33.55
N LYS A 80 -10.80 -5.99 -34.33
CA LYS A 80 -10.57 -5.76 -35.77
C LYS A 80 -9.18 -5.17 -36.02
N ALA A 81 -8.77 -4.15 -35.25
CA ALA A 81 -7.44 -3.56 -35.38
C ALA A 81 -6.31 -4.54 -35.04
N LYS A 82 -6.47 -5.36 -34.00
CA LYS A 82 -5.51 -6.44 -33.65
C LYS A 82 -5.40 -7.46 -34.78
N GLU A 83 -6.52 -7.88 -35.36
CA GLU A 83 -6.55 -8.83 -36.47
C GLU A 83 -5.88 -8.27 -37.73
N LEU A 84 -6.17 -7.00 -38.09
CA LEU A 84 -5.52 -6.33 -39.22
C LEU A 84 -4.01 -6.23 -39.00
N ARG A 85 -3.58 -5.83 -37.79
CA ARG A 85 -2.16 -5.79 -37.42
C ARG A 85 -1.51 -7.17 -37.52
N ARG A 86 -2.19 -8.23 -37.06
CA ARG A 86 -1.68 -9.61 -37.14
C ARG A 86 -1.56 -10.06 -38.60
N LYS A 87 -2.59 -9.85 -39.42
CA LYS A 87 -2.59 -10.19 -40.85
C LYS A 87 -1.49 -9.45 -41.61
N ALA A 88 -1.29 -8.16 -41.32
CA ALA A 88 -0.20 -7.37 -41.92
C ALA A 88 1.19 -7.92 -41.53
N GLN A 89 1.40 -8.22 -40.24
CA GLN A 89 2.66 -8.83 -39.78
C GLN A 89 2.91 -10.21 -40.38
N GLU A 90 1.87 -11.03 -40.54
CA GLU A 90 1.97 -12.35 -41.17
C GLU A 90 2.33 -12.24 -42.66
N LYS A 91 1.76 -11.27 -43.39
CA LYS A 91 2.13 -10.99 -44.79
C LYS A 91 3.60 -10.59 -44.91
N VAL A 92 4.05 -9.62 -44.10
CA VAL A 92 5.47 -9.18 -44.08
C VAL A 92 6.40 -10.34 -43.72
N ARG A 93 6.04 -11.19 -42.74
CA ARG A 93 6.84 -12.39 -42.40
C ARG A 93 6.88 -13.41 -43.54
N LYS A 94 5.76 -13.64 -44.23
CA LYS A 94 5.70 -14.55 -45.40
C LYS A 94 6.54 -14.02 -46.55
N GLU A 95 6.45 -12.73 -46.87
CA GLU A 95 7.25 -12.09 -47.91
C GLU A 95 8.75 -12.10 -47.56
N ALA A 96 9.11 -11.79 -46.31
CA ALA A 96 10.50 -11.87 -45.85
C ALA A 96 11.04 -13.32 -45.91
N ARG A 97 10.23 -14.31 -45.52
CA ARG A 97 10.59 -15.73 -45.63
C ARG A 97 10.73 -16.17 -47.10
N ALA A 98 9.86 -15.71 -47.99
CA ALA A 98 9.93 -16.00 -49.42
C ALA A 98 11.18 -15.39 -50.06
N LYS A 99 11.51 -14.12 -49.72
CA LYS A 99 12.75 -13.46 -50.15
C LYS A 99 14.00 -14.20 -49.63
N ALA A 100 14.04 -14.54 -48.34
CA ALA A 100 15.14 -15.29 -47.76
C ALA A 100 15.30 -16.70 -48.37
N MET A 101 14.20 -17.36 -48.72
CA MET A 101 14.22 -18.66 -49.40
C MET A 101 14.73 -18.53 -50.85
N ALA A 102 14.32 -17.48 -51.58
CA ALA A 102 14.81 -17.22 -52.94
C ALA A 102 16.31 -16.91 -52.96
N GLU A 103 16.78 -16.11 -52.00
CA GLU A 103 18.21 -15.78 -51.84
C GLU A 103 19.05 -17.02 -51.46
N ALA A 104 18.54 -17.89 -50.58
CA ALA A 104 19.19 -19.15 -50.24
C ALA A 104 19.29 -20.14 -51.43
N ILE A 105 18.31 -20.13 -52.34
CA ILE A 105 18.34 -20.92 -53.58
C ILE A 105 19.35 -20.35 -54.57
N ALA A 106 19.41 -19.01 -54.71
CA ALA A 106 20.36 -18.33 -55.59
C ALA A 106 21.83 -18.53 -55.16
N ASN A 107 22.10 -18.60 -53.85
CA ASN A 107 23.43 -18.84 -53.29
C ASN A 107 23.83 -20.33 -53.23
N GLY A 108 23.06 -21.24 -53.85
CA GLY A 108 23.43 -22.66 -53.99
C GLY A 108 23.31 -23.52 -52.71
N THR A 109 22.80 -22.98 -51.61
CA THR A 109 22.57 -23.74 -50.38
C THR A 109 21.20 -24.43 -50.44
N ALA A 110 21.18 -25.70 -50.88
CA ALA A 110 19.95 -26.49 -50.93
C ALA A 110 19.34 -26.69 -49.54
N PRO A 111 18.02 -26.42 -49.32
CA PRO A 111 17.37 -26.70 -48.06
C PRO A 111 17.13 -28.22 -47.94
N GLU A 112 17.92 -28.88 -47.10
CA GLU A 112 17.67 -30.27 -46.67
C GLU A 112 16.25 -30.39 -46.10
N LYS A 113 15.40 -31.20 -46.75
CA LYS A 113 14.08 -31.60 -46.24
C LYS A 113 14.27 -32.46 -44.98
N LYS A 114 14.41 -31.85 -43.80
CA LYS A 114 14.26 -32.58 -42.53
C LYS A 114 12.77 -32.90 -42.32
N GLN A 115 12.43 -34.15 -42.60
CA GLN A 115 11.15 -34.80 -42.32
C GLN A 115 10.64 -34.44 -40.91
N PRO A 116 9.34 -34.10 -40.74
CA PRO A 116 8.77 -33.91 -39.42
C PRO A 116 8.69 -35.27 -38.72
N LYS A 117 9.54 -35.50 -37.72
CA LYS A 117 9.34 -36.61 -36.79
C LYS A 117 7.98 -36.40 -36.10
N LYS A 118 7.03 -37.31 -36.36
CA LYS A 118 5.79 -37.45 -35.58
C LYS A 118 6.18 -37.45 -34.10
N LYS A 119 5.81 -36.39 -33.37
CA LYS A 119 5.72 -36.44 -31.91
C LYS A 119 4.26 -36.75 -31.64
N GLU A 120 4.04 -37.92 -31.08
CA GLU A 120 2.77 -38.35 -30.51
C GLU A 120 2.19 -37.24 -29.63
N GLU A 121 0.90 -36.97 -29.82
CA GLU A 121 0.13 -36.14 -28.92
C GLU A 121 0.03 -36.84 -27.57
N VAL A 122 0.81 -36.39 -26.59
CA VAL A 122 0.44 -36.55 -25.19
C VAL A 122 -0.25 -35.26 -24.80
N VAL A 123 -1.58 -35.32 -24.76
CA VAL A 123 -2.44 -34.31 -24.16
C VAL A 123 -2.06 -34.18 -22.70
N VAL A 124 -1.39 -33.09 -22.34
CA VAL A 124 -1.28 -32.64 -20.95
C VAL A 124 -1.80 -31.22 -20.91
N GLU A 125 -3.07 -31.09 -20.53
CA GLU A 125 -3.65 -29.85 -20.05
C GLU A 125 -2.80 -29.31 -18.89
N GLY A 126 -2.35 -28.05 -18.99
CA GLY A 126 -1.70 -27.41 -17.84
C GLY A 126 -0.70 -26.32 -18.17
N ASN A 127 -1.22 -25.09 -18.36
CA ASN A 127 -0.59 -23.85 -17.92
C ASN A 127 0.84 -23.52 -18.41
N ALA A 128 0.96 -23.04 -19.66
CA ALA A 128 2.19 -22.41 -20.14
C ALA A 128 2.15 -20.88 -19.93
N LEU A 129 2.63 -20.42 -18.77
CA LEU A 129 2.94 -19.00 -18.56
C LEU A 129 4.03 -18.54 -19.55
N SER A 130 3.76 -17.42 -20.22
CA SER A 130 4.65 -16.84 -21.24
C SER A 130 6.04 -16.49 -20.69
N LYS A 131 7.04 -16.40 -21.58
CA LYS A 131 8.45 -16.04 -21.26
C LYS A 131 8.59 -14.74 -20.44
N ALA A 132 7.57 -13.87 -20.43
CA ALA A 132 7.52 -12.68 -19.60
C ALA A 132 7.44 -13.00 -18.09
N SER A 133 6.73 -14.07 -17.71
CA SER A 133 6.61 -14.50 -16.30
C SER A 133 7.92 -15.09 -15.76
N LYS A 134 8.75 -15.70 -16.62
CA LYS A 134 10.06 -16.26 -16.23
C LYS A 134 11.08 -15.16 -15.87
N ARG A 135 10.94 -13.97 -16.47
CA ARG A 135 11.76 -12.80 -16.12
C ARG A 135 11.34 -12.13 -14.81
N LYS A 136 10.07 -12.23 -14.42
CA LYS A 136 9.57 -11.73 -13.13
C LYS A 136 9.97 -12.61 -11.94
N ALA A 137 10.19 -13.91 -12.17
CA ALA A 137 10.67 -14.84 -11.14
C ALA A 137 12.18 -14.70 -10.84
N ALA A 138 13.02 -14.38 -11.85
CA ALA A 138 14.47 -14.23 -11.65
C ALA A 138 14.86 -12.95 -10.89
N ALA A 139 14.06 -11.88 -11.00
CA ALA A 139 14.29 -10.63 -10.26
C ALA A 139 13.92 -10.72 -8.77
N ALA A 140 13.14 -11.72 -8.36
CA ALA A 140 12.78 -11.97 -6.95
C ALA A 140 13.80 -12.86 -6.21
N ALA A 141 14.73 -13.52 -6.93
CA ALA A 141 15.67 -14.50 -6.37
C ALA A 141 17.02 -13.89 -5.92
N VAL A 142 17.27 -12.60 -6.16
CA VAL A 142 18.51 -11.90 -5.72
C VAL A 142 18.38 -11.21 -4.37
N ALA A 143 17.23 -11.32 -3.69
CA ALA A 143 16.93 -10.62 -2.43
C ALA A 143 16.71 -11.55 -1.21
N SER A 144 17.06 -12.83 -1.28
CA SER A 144 16.93 -13.73 -0.12
C SER A 144 18.06 -14.75 -0.04
N GLY A 145 19.19 -14.30 0.51
CA GLY A 145 20.19 -15.19 1.10
C GLY A 145 19.64 -15.85 2.37
N SER A 146 19.31 -17.14 2.25
CA SER A 146 19.44 -18.23 3.23
C SER A 146 19.04 -17.98 4.70
N SER A 147 17.97 -18.64 5.15
CA SER A 147 18.12 -19.68 6.18
C SER A 147 17.00 -20.73 6.10
N LYS A 148 17.40 -21.99 6.30
CA LYS A 148 16.61 -23.21 6.18
C LYS A 148 15.71 -23.40 7.42
N LYS A 149 14.44 -23.79 7.24
CA LYS A 149 13.83 -24.96 7.93
C LYS A 149 12.45 -25.29 7.37
N ALA A 150 12.34 -26.46 6.74
CA ALA A 150 11.07 -27.13 6.50
C ALA A 150 10.61 -27.80 7.79
N LYS A 151 9.36 -27.54 8.23
CA LYS A 151 8.53 -28.48 9.02
C LYS A 151 7.06 -28.27 8.69
N THR A 152 6.39 -29.40 8.60
CA THR A 152 5.06 -29.72 8.06
C THR A 152 3.90 -29.10 8.83
N ALA A 153 2.81 -28.87 8.11
CA ALA A 153 1.59 -28.21 8.57
C ALA A 153 0.65 -29.19 9.30
N THR A 154 0.91 -29.50 10.56
CA THR A 154 -0.04 -30.23 11.44
C THR A 154 0.24 -29.98 12.93
N GLU A 155 0.55 -28.74 13.34
CA GLU A 155 0.75 -28.45 14.79
C GLU A 155 0.52 -26.98 15.21
N LYS A 156 -0.02 -26.14 14.33
CA LYS A 156 -0.17 -24.68 14.58
C LYS A 156 -1.50 -24.27 15.22
N LYS A 157 -2.29 -25.20 15.76
CA LYS A 157 -3.59 -24.87 16.37
C LYS A 157 -3.56 -24.75 17.90
N THR A 158 -2.54 -25.28 18.57
CA THR A 158 -2.48 -25.30 20.05
C THR A 158 -1.66 -24.15 20.65
N LYS A 159 -0.70 -23.57 19.92
CA LYS A 159 0.15 -22.50 20.47
C LYS A 159 -0.49 -21.09 20.47
N LYS A 160 -1.59 -20.89 19.74
CA LYS A 160 -2.30 -19.60 19.71
C LYS A 160 -3.34 -19.46 20.83
N GLN A 161 -3.81 -20.57 21.40
CA GLN A 161 -4.80 -20.54 22.49
C GLN A 161 -4.13 -20.37 23.86
N GLN A 162 -2.97 -20.97 24.10
CA GLN A 162 -2.24 -20.81 25.38
C GLN A 162 -1.50 -19.47 25.56
N ALA A 163 -1.39 -18.65 24.51
CA ALA A 163 -0.76 -17.32 24.59
C ALA A 163 -1.78 -16.19 24.85
N GLN A 164 -3.08 -16.50 24.84
CA GLN A 164 -4.13 -15.51 25.11
C GLN A 164 -4.59 -15.52 26.58
N GLU A 165 -4.28 -16.58 27.34
CA GLU A 165 -4.67 -16.73 28.76
C GLU A 165 -3.62 -16.20 29.75
N ALA A 166 -2.37 -15.96 29.32
CA ALA A 166 -1.29 -15.42 30.17
C ALA A 166 -1.08 -13.90 30.04
N ALA A 167 -1.94 -13.21 29.29
CA ALA A 167 -1.89 -11.75 29.12
C ALA A 167 -3.07 -11.03 29.80
N GLU A 168 -3.93 -11.77 30.52
CA GLU A 168 -5.12 -11.23 31.20
C GLU A 168 -4.95 -11.16 32.74
N GLU A 169 -3.79 -11.55 33.30
CA GLU A 169 -3.49 -11.45 34.75
C GLU A 169 -2.44 -10.37 35.11
N GLU A 170 -1.81 -9.70 34.14
CA GLU A 170 -0.85 -8.60 34.39
C GLU A 170 -1.34 -7.24 33.87
N ALA A 171 -2.66 -7.05 33.80
CA ALA A 171 -3.27 -5.81 33.30
C ALA A 171 -4.18 -5.12 34.32
N GLU A 172 -4.07 -5.44 35.62
CA GLU A 172 -4.97 -4.89 36.66
C GLU A 172 -4.33 -3.88 37.63
N VAL A 173 -3.04 -3.51 37.47
CA VAL A 173 -2.37 -2.60 38.44
C VAL A 173 -1.87 -1.26 37.83
N GLU A 174 -1.79 -1.10 36.50
CA GLU A 174 -1.06 0.06 35.94
C GLU A 174 -1.92 1.18 35.31
N ASP A 175 -3.26 1.12 35.37
CA ASP A 175 -4.14 2.16 34.82
C ASP A 175 -5.13 2.74 35.85
N ALA A 176 -4.72 2.89 37.11
CA ALA A 176 -5.40 3.81 38.02
C ALA A 176 -4.99 5.26 37.65
N PRO A 177 -5.94 6.17 37.34
CA PRO A 177 -5.61 7.55 37.05
C PRO A 177 -4.93 8.17 38.27
N TYR A 178 -3.73 8.72 38.08
CA TYR A 178 -2.97 9.40 39.12
C TYR A 178 -3.82 10.51 39.76
N ASP A 179 -4.26 10.28 40.99
CA ASP A 179 -5.09 11.23 41.75
C ASP A 179 -4.19 12.33 42.34
N PHE A 180 -4.16 13.47 41.66
CA PHE A 180 -3.41 14.67 42.09
C PHE A 180 -3.96 15.28 43.40
N GLY A 181 -5.09 14.78 43.93
CA GLY A 181 -5.74 15.27 45.14
C GLY A 181 -5.04 14.91 46.46
N GLU A 182 -4.25 13.84 46.52
CA GLU A 182 -3.60 13.40 47.77
C GLU A 182 -2.32 14.16 48.11
N HIS A 183 -1.67 14.79 47.12
CA HIS A 183 -0.38 15.46 47.33
C HIS A 183 -0.46 16.97 47.58
N PHE A 184 -1.65 17.58 47.59
CA PHE A 184 -1.80 19.04 47.76
C PHE A 184 -2.54 19.48 49.03
N VAL A 185 -3.02 18.54 49.86
CA VAL A 185 -3.65 18.88 51.15
C VAL A 185 -2.93 18.15 52.29
N LYS A 186 -1.79 18.70 52.69
CA LYS A 186 -1.29 18.53 54.07
C LYS A 186 -0.55 19.80 54.51
N GLY A 187 -1.32 20.86 54.65
CA GLY A 187 -1.02 21.91 55.62
C GLY A 187 -1.83 21.61 56.88
N ALA A 188 -1.27 20.79 57.77
CA ALA A 188 -1.59 20.67 59.20
C ALA A 188 -0.79 19.50 59.78
N ASP A 189 -0.16 19.76 60.93
CA ASP A 189 0.43 18.80 61.87
C ASP A 189 1.77 18.15 61.48
N VAL A 190 2.84 18.91 61.76
CA VAL A 190 4.18 18.37 62.07
C VAL A 190 4.22 18.22 63.58
N GLU A 191 3.98 17.00 64.08
CA GLU A 191 4.34 16.57 65.43
C GLU A 191 5.81 16.10 65.40
N GLU A 192 6.63 16.89 66.10
CA GLU A 192 7.76 16.54 66.95
C GLU A 192 8.10 15.03 67.10
N GLU A 193 9.24 14.61 66.55
CA GLU A 193 10.06 13.54 67.14
C GLU A 193 11.53 14.01 67.09
N GLU A 194 12.03 14.38 68.27
CA GLU A 194 13.44 14.50 68.61
C GLU A 194 14.06 13.09 68.61
N GLU A 195 15.18 12.87 67.92
CA GLU A 195 16.12 11.80 68.32
C GLU A 195 17.57 12.19 67.97
N GLU A 196 18.21 12.68 69.03
CA GLU A 196 19.61 12.56 69.48
C GLU A 196 20.80 12.58 68.48
N GLU A 197 21.68 13.55 68.76
CA GLU A 197 23.11 13.59 68.46
C GLU A 197 23.83 12.28 68.83
N GLU A 198 24.63 11.74 67.90
CA GLU A 198 25.91 11.14 68.27
C GLU A 198 27.00 11.67 67.33
N ASP A 199 27.80 12.59 67.88
CA ASP A 199 29.13 12.92 67.38
C ASP A 199 30.06 11.71 67.59
N GLU A 200 30.69 11.21 66.52
CA GLU A 200 31.94 10.47 66.64
C GLU A 200 32.98 11.06 65.67
N ASP A 201 33.88 11.83 66.27
CA ASP A 201 35.23 12.14 65.79
C ASP A 201 36.11 10.86 65.76
N GLU A 202 37.29 10.99 65.12
CA GLU A 202 38.44 10.05 65.00
C GLU A 202 38.47 9.26 63.66
N GLU A 203 39.51 9.28 62.82
CA GLU A 203 40.91 9.77 62.89
C GLU A 203 41.44 10.02 61.46
#